data_AF-A0A7X9JDD0-F1
#
_entry.id   AF-A0A7X9JDD0-F1
#
_cell.length_a   1.000
_cell.length_b   1.000
_cell.length_c   1.000
_cell.angle_alpha   90.00
_cell.angle_beta   90.00
_cell.angle_gamma   90.00
#
_symmetry.space_group_name_H-M   'P 1'
#
loop_
_entity.id
_entity.type
_entity.pdbx_description
1 polymer ?
#
loop_
_entity_poly.entity_id
_entity_poly.type
_entity_poly.pdbx_seq_one_letter_code
_entity_poly.pdbx_strand_id
1 'polypeptide(L)' 'MLRFTQVDKWDDLSEERKIQLGFNMGVVALGLNLTKADGFQALTNARSGLVPMQEFREHLKSLIISHKVRVDDVNITKPF' A
#
# COMPACT_ATOMS: atom_id res chain seq x y z
N MET A 1 4.96 5.51 -10.79
CA MET A 1 5.89 4.62 -10.04
C MET A 1 5.33 4.47 -8.63
N LEU A 2 4.91 3.27 -8.23
CA LEU A 2 4.41 3.00 -6.88
C LEU A 2 5.60 2.64 -5.99
N ARG A 3 5.82 3.43 -4.94
CA ARG A 3 6.83 3.16 -3.90
C ARG A 3 6.11 2.78 -2.63
N PHE A 4 6.55 1.72 -1.97
CA PHE A 4 6.00 1.27 -0.70
C PHE A 4 6.95 1.63 0.43
N THR A 5 6.41 2.08 1.56
CA THR A 5 7.20 2.34 2.78
C THR A 5 7.86 1.06 3.27
N GLN A 6 9.05 1.10 3.88
CA GLN A 6 9.70 -0.09 4.45
C GLN A 6 9.46 -0.26 5.95
N VAL A 7 8.64 0.60 6.58
CA VAL A 7 8.36 0.49 8.02
C VAL A 7 7.66 -0.81 8.38
N ASP A 8 7.84 -1.27 9.60
CA ASP A 8 7.17 -2.48 10.11
C ASP A 8 5.78 -2.19 10.65
N LYS A 9 5.62 -1.05 11.35
CA LYS A 9 4.35 -0.65 11.97
C LYS A 9 3.83 0.65 11.36
N TRP A 10 2.51 0.80 11.40
CA TRP A 10 1.84 2.02 10.95
C TRP A 10 2.34 3.27 11.68
N ASP A 11 2.58 3.16 12.99
CA ASP A 11 2.97 4.29 13.83
C ASP A 11 4.41 4.76 13.62
N ASP A 12 5.23 3.98 12.92
CA ASP A 12 6.58 4.37 12.51
C ASP A 12 6.57 5.39 11.35
N LEU A 13 5.41 5.60 10.71
CA LEU A 13 5.22 6.64 9.70
C LEU A 13 5.03 8.01 10.33
N SER A 14 5.59 9.05 9.69
CA SER A 14 5.18 10.43 9.98
C SER A 14 3.71 10.66 9.60
N GLU A 15 3.08 11.66 10.20
CA GLU A 15 1.67 11.99 9.90
C GLU A 15 1.47 12.35 8.42
N GLU A 16 2.43 13.04 7.79
CA GLU A 16 2.39 13.33 6.36
C GLU A 16 2.40 12.05 5.52
N ARG A 17 3.19 11.05 5.92
CA ARG A 17 3.25 9.75 5.23
C ARG A 17 1.98 8.94 5.43
N LYS A 18 1.35 9.02 6.61
CA LYS A 18 0.05 8.39 6.89
C LYS A 18 -1.03 8.96 5.96
N ILE A 19 -1.09 10.29 5.82
CA ILE A 19 -2.03 10.97 4.91
C ILE A 19 -1.75 10.57 3.46
N GLN A 20 -0.48 10.61 3.04
CA GLN A 20 -0.09 10.26 1.68
C GLN A 20 -0.44 8.81 1.33
N LEU A 21 -0.24 7.86 2.26
CA LEU A 21 -0.60 6.46 2.04
C LEU A 21 -2.11 6.29 1.87
N GLY A 22 -2.91 7.00 2.68
CA GLY A 22 -4.37 7.00 2.55
C GLY A 22 -4.84 7.54 1.20
N PHE A 23 -4.26 8.65 0.75
CA PHE A 23 -4.55 9.21 -0.59
C PHE A 23 -4.17 8.23 -1.71
N ASN A 24 -2.96 7.67 -1.66
CA ASN A 24 -2.48 6.70 -2.64
C ASN A 24 -3.37 5.46 -2.71
N MET A 25 -3.86 4.97 -1.57
CA MET A 25 -4.81 3.86 -1.52
C MET A 25 -6.12 4.21 -2.22
N GLY A 26 -6.63 5.44 -2.03
CA GLY A 26 -7.81 5.92 -2.74
C GLY A 26 -7.61 5.93 -4.27
N VAL A 27 -6.47 6.44 -4.73
CA VAL A 27 -6.11 6.47 -6.17
C VAL A 27 -5.99 5.06 -6.74
N VAL A 28 -5.33 4.14 -6.03
CA VAL A 28 -5.17 2.74 -6.46
C VAL A 28 -6.52 2.02 -6.48
N ALA A 29 -7.35 2.20 -5.44
CA ALA A 29 -8.66 1.57 -5.37
C ALA A 29 -9.57 2.02 -6.52
N LEU A 30 -9.56 3.33 -6.84
CA LEU A 30 -10.32 3.86 -7.97
C LEU A 30 -9.75 3.35 -9.31
N GLY A 31 -8.43 3.44 -9.50
CA GLY A 31 -7.77 3.10 -10.75
C GLY A 31 -7.83 1.61 -11.10
N LEU A 32 -7.84 0.73 -10.10
CA LEU A 32 -7.95 -0.72 -10.28
C LEU A 32 -9.37 -1.25 -10.03
N ASN A 33 -10.34 -0.39 -9.73
CA ASN A 33 -11.70 -0.78 -9.36
C ASN A 33 -11.75 -1.82 -8.23
N LEU A 34 -10.94 -1.61 -7.17
CA LEU A 34 -10.84 -2.53 -6.05
C LEU A 34 -12.12 -2.55 -5.21
N THR A 35 -12.42 -3.70 -4.63
CA THR A 35 -13.46 -3.78 -3.60
C THR A 35 -13.02 -3.04 -2.33
N LYS A 36 -13.98 -2.71 -1.46
CA LYS A 36 -13.68 -2.14 -0.14
C LYS A 36 -12.75 -3.04 0.68
N ALA A 37 -12.91 -4.36 0.55
CA ALA A 37 -12.08 -5.34 1.24
C ALA A 37 -10.63 -5.29 0.77
N ASP A 38 -10.43 -5.30 -0.55
CA ASP A 38 -9.10 -5.34 -1.17
C ASP A 38 -8.31 -4.04 -0.98
N GLY A 39 -8.99 -2.90 -0.90
CA GLY A 39 -8.37 -1.59 -0.67
C GLY A 39 -8.44 -1.12 0.78
N PHE A 40 -9.55 -0.46 1.11
CA PHE A 40 -9.70 0.29 2.36
C PHE A 40 -9.67 -0.57 3.62
N GLN A 41 -10.21 -1.79 3.59
CA GLN A 41 -10.18 -2.68 4.75
C GLN A 41 -8.76 -3.18 5.02
N ALA A 42 -8.01 -3.56 3.98
CA ALA A 42 -6.60 -3.94 4.12
C ALA A 42 -5.77 -2.80 4.74
N LEU A 43 -5.96 -1.56 4.29
CA LEU A 43 -5.32 -0.39 4.88
C LEU A 43 -5.76 -0.17 6.35
N THR A 44 -7.05 -0.32 6.64
CA THR A 44 -7.58 -0.16 8.01
C THR A 44 -6.97 -1.19 8.95
N ASN A 45 -6.83 -2.44 8.51
CA ASN A 45 -6.23 -3.50 9.30
C ASN A 45 -4.75 -3.20 9.61
N ALA A 46 -4.01 -2.68 8.61
CA ALA A 46 -2.62 -2.24 8.82
C ALA A 46 -2.53 -1.06 9.81
N ARG A 47 -3.43 -0.09 9.71
CA ARG A 47 -3.54 1.04 10.64
C ARG A 47 -3.82 0.62 12.07
N SER A 48 -4.67 -0.39 12.26
CA SER A 48 -5.03 -0.93 13.56
C SER A 48 -4.01 -1.92 14.12
N GLY A 49 -2.92 -2.19 13.39
CA GLY A 49 -1.91 -3.17 13.79
C GLY A 49 -2.38 -4.62 13.75
N LEU A 50 -3.54 -4.90 13.14
CA LEU A 50 -4.06 -6.26 12.96
C LEU A 50 -3.24 -7.04 11.93
N VAL A 51 -2.62 -6.31 11.00
CA VAL A 51 -1.79 -6.86 9.92
C VAL A 51 -0.49 -6.05 9.86
N PRO A 52 0.69 -6.68 9.75
CA PRO A 52 1.95 -5.97 9.58
C PRO A 52 1.96 -5.12 8.30
N MET A 53 2.70 -4.01 8.30
CA MET A 53 2.84 -3.18 7.11
C MET A 53 3.46 -3.95 5.93
N GLN A 54 4.33 -4.92 6.20
CA GLN A 54 4.88 -5.81 5.16
C GLN A 54 3.79 -6.60 4.44
N GLU A 55 2.91 -7.26 5.18
CA GLU A 55 1.83 -8.06 4.60
C GLU A 55 0.86 -7.18 3.80
N PHE A 56 0.57 -5.97 4.29
CA PHE A 56 -0.20 -4.98 3.53
C PHE A 56 0.46 -4.61 2.19
N ARG A 57 1.79 -4.46 2.15
CA ARG A 57 2.53 -4.18 0.90
C ARG A 57 2.49 -5.33 -0.07
N GLU A 58 2.68 -6.54 0.43
CA GLU A 58 2.64 -7.76 -0.39
C GLU A 58 1.24 -7.93 -1.00
N HIS A 59 0.19 -7.72 -0.20
CA HIS A 59 -1.20 -7.67 -0.67
C HIS A 59 -1.38 -6.64 -1.78
N LEU A 60 -0.96 -5.39 -1.58
CA LEU A 60 -1.07 -4.37 -2.62
C LEU A 60 -0.26 -4.71 -3.88
N LYS A 61 0.97 -5.22 -3.74
CA LYS A 61 1.80 -5.64 -4.88
C LYS A 61 1.08 -6.74 -5.67
N SER A 62 0.47 -7.71 -4.98
CA SER A 62 -0.29 -8.79 -5.63
C SER A 62 -1.49 -8.26 -6.43
N LEU A 63 -2.23 -7.28 -5.90
CA LEU A 63 -3.36 -6.64 -6.58
C LEU A 63 -2.91 -5.88 -7.82
N ILE A 64 -1.82 -5.12 -7.73
CA ILE A 64 -1.31 -4.34 -8.88
C ILE A 64 -0.87 -5.29 -10.00
N ILE A 65 -0.17 -6.38 -9.65
CA ILE A 65 0.26 -7.40 -10.61
C ILE A 65 -0.93 -8.13 -11.23
N SER A 66 -1.95 -8.49 -10.44
CA SER A 66 -3.15 -9.20 -10.94
C SER A 66 -3.94 -8.35 -11.94
N HIS A 67 -3.92 -7.03 -11.78
CA HIS A 67 -4.50 -6.06 -12.72
C HIS A 67 -3.57 -5.75 -13.90
N LYS A 68 -2.49 -6.51 -14.09
CA LYS A 68 -1.51 -6.38 -15.18
C LYS A 68 -0.84 -5.00 -15.25
N VAL A 69 -0.84 -4.26 -14.14
CA VAL A 69 -0.09 -3.01 -14.05
C VAL A 69 1.38 -3.37 -13.87
N ARG A 70 2.20 -3.05 -14.88
CA ARG A 70 3.65 -3.30 -14.82
C ARG A 70 4.29 -2.41 -13.76
N VAL A 71 4.88 -3.02 -12.74
CA VAL A 71 5.70 -2.33 -11.75
C VAL A 71 7.17 -2.61 -12.07
N ASP A 72 7.97 -1.57 -12.18
CA ASP A 72 9.41 -1.69 -12.38
C ASP A 72 10.09 -1.94 -11.03
N ASP A 73 10.61 -3.16 -10.83
CA ASP A 73 11.18 -3.63 -9.56
C ASP A 73 12.38 -2.78 -9.10
N VAL A 74 13.14 -2.17 -10.02
CA VAL A 74 14.28 -1.28 -9.71
C VAL A 74 13.83 -0.09 -8.85
N ASN A 75 12.57 0.28 -8.98
CA ASN A 75 11.98 1.42 -8.30
C ASN A 75 11.30 1.08 -6.98
N ILE A 76 11.06 -0.21 -6.72
CA ILE A 76 10.58 -0.72 -5.43
C ILE A 76 11.73 -0.82 -4.43
N THR A 77 12.93 -1.16 -4.90
CA THR A 77 14.12 -1.38 -4.06
C THR A 77 14.87 -0.12 -3.67
N LYS A 78 14.45 1.07 -4.13
CA LYS A 78 15.15 2.33 -3.84
C LYS A 78 14.82 2.80 -2.41
N PRO A 79 15.81 2.92 -1.49
CA PRO A 79 15.59 3.42 -0.14
C PRO A 79 15.05 4.86 -0.16
N PHE A 80 14.26 5.22 0.84
CA PHE A 80 13.79 6.60 1.07
C PHE A 80 14.88 7.46 1.72
#